data_AF-A0A7Z9QHY3-F1
#
_entry.id   AF-A0A7Z9QHY3-F1
#
_cell.length_a   1.000
_cell.length_b   1.000
_cell.length_c   1.000
_cell.angle_alpha   90.00
_cell.angle_beta   90.00
_cell.angle_gamma   90.00
#
_symmetry.space_group_name_H-M   'P 1'
#
loop_
_entity.id
_entity.type
_entity.pdbx_description
1 polymer ?
#
loop_
_entity_poly.entity_id
_entity_poly.type
_entity_poly.pdbx_seq_one_letter_code
_entity_poly.pdbx_strand_id
1 'polypeptide(L)'
;MAPWKLAKSDKDAAGKVLFTAAEALRISAVLLAPVMPNRTQIVLETFNAAGSSLEWGGLTPGKSLNKHDVLFPRIDVKKPEKPSQSNGKKTEPNNVITFDEFQNVELKTAKVLEAEKVEGADKLLKLQIEVGDEKRQIISGIAQHYSTENLIGKMIVVVTNLKPATIFGLESYGMLLAAKKGKDLTLITIDGEKVKSGMKIY
;
A
#
# COMPACT_ATOMS: atom_id res chain seq x y z
N MET A 1 -43.36 -19.59 -14.09
CA MET A 1 -43.34 -21.02 -13.71
C MET A 1 -41.99 -21.34 -13.09
N ALA A 2 -41.93 -22.20 -12.08
CA ALA A 2 -40.69 -22.53 -11.39
C ALA A 2 -39.88 -23.60 -12.15
N PRO A 3 -38.68 -23.28 -12.69
CA PRO A 3 -37.92 -24.23 -13.51
C PRO A 3 -37.49 -25.49 -12.74
N TRP A 4 -37.24 -25.40 -11.42
CA TRP A 4 -36.87 -26.54 -10.59
C TRP A 4 -37.99 -27.57 -10.40
N LYS A 5 -39.26 -27.17 -10.56
CA LYS A 5 -40.40 -28.10 -10.56
C LYS A 5 -40.55 -28.78 -11.92
N LEU A 6 -40.42 -27.99 -13.01
CA LEU A 6 -40.53 -28.48 -14.38
C LEU A 6 -39.38 -29.41 -14.76
N ALA A 7 -38.17 -29.20 -14.24
CA ALA A 7 -37.02 -30.07 -14.52
C ALA A 7 -37.24 -31.55 -14.16
N LYS A 8 -38.19 -31.85 -13.27
CA LYS A 8 -38.55 -33.22 -12.86
C LYS A 8 -39.64 -33.87 -13.73
N SER A 9 -40.44 -33.06 -14.45
CA SER A 9 -41.60 -33.52 -15.21
C SER A 9 -41.45 -33.31 -16.72
N ASP A 10 -40.97 -32.14 -17.13
CA ASP A 10 -40.84 -31.71 -18.52
C ASP A 10 -39.54 -30.91 -18.70
N LYS A 11 -38.52 -31.60 -19.21
CA LYS A 11 -37.18 -31.03 -19.42
C LYS A 11 -37.16 -30.00 -20.55
N ASP A 12 -38.00 -30.14 -21.56
CA ASP A 12 -38.09 -29.21 -22.69
C ASP A 12 -38.73 -27.89 -22.26
N ALA A 13 -39.81 -27.95 -21.49
CA ALA A 13 -40.43 -26.76 -20.91
C ALA A 13 -39.47 -26.05 -19.93
N ALA A 14 -38.73 -26.82 -19.11
CA ALA A 14 -37.70 -26.25 -18.24
C ALA A 14 -36.57 -25.58 -19.05
N GLY A 15 -36.13 -26.21 -20.14
CA GLY A 15 -35.12 -25.67 -21.05
C GLY A 15 -35.54 -24.33 -21.66
N LYS A 16 -36.79 -24.19 -22.12
CA LYS A 16 -37.32 -22.93 -22.65
C LYS A 16 -37.28 -21.80 -21.61
N VAL A 17 -37.71 -22.08 -20.38
CA VAL A 17 -37.70 -21.10 -19.28
C VAL A 17 -36.26 -20.66 -18.95
N LEU A 18 -35.33 -21.61 -18.87
CA LEU A 18 -33.92 -21.32 -18.61
C LEU A 18 -33.26 -20.53 -19.75
N PHE A 19 -33.58 -20.88 -21.00
CA PHE A 19 -33.09 -20.15 -22.17
C PHE A 19 -33.58 -18.70 -22.19
N THR A 20 -34.87 -18.47 -21.94
CA THR A 20 -35.43 -17.11 -21.83
C THR A 20 -34.77 -16.31 -20.71
N ALA A 21 -34.51 -16.93 -19.56
CA ALA A 21 -33.80 -16.28 -18.45
C ALA A 21 -32.34 -15.95 -18.81
N ALA A 22 -31.65 -16.86 -19.50
CA ALA A 22 -30.28 -16.64 -19.95
C ALA A 22 -30.19 -15.50 -20.99
N GLU A 23 -31.12 -15.43 -21.94
CA GLU A 23 -31.19 -14.33 -22.91
C GLU A 23 -31.46 -12.98 -22.23
N ALA A 24 -32.39 -12.94 -21.28
CA ALA A 24 -32.65 -11.74 -20.50
C ALA A 24 -31.41 -11.27 -19.73
N LEU A 25 -30.65 -12.19 -19.13
CA LEU A 25 -29.38 -11.89 -18.44
C LEU A 25 -28.30 -11.37 -19.40
N ARG A 26 -28.18 -11.96 -20.60
CA ARG A 26 -27.23 -11.50 -21.62
C ARG A 26 -27.52 -10.05 -22.03
N ILE A 27 -28.76 -9.73 -22.36
CA ILE A 27 -29.16 -8.36 -22.74
C ILE A 27 -28.95 -7.38 -21.58
N SER A 28 -29.32 -7.78 -20.35
CA SER A 28 -29.09 -6.97 -19.15
C SER A 28 -27.60 -6.68 -18.93
N ALA A 29 -26.73 -7.65 -19.19
CA ALA A 29 -25.28 -7.48 -19.09
C ALA A 29 -24.75 -6.48 -20.13
N VAL A 30 -25.27 -6.49 -21.36
CA VAL A 30 -24.91 -5.49 -22.38
C VAL A 30 -25.34 -4.09 -21.95
N LEU A 31 -26.55 -3.93 -21.40
CA LEU A 31 -27.05 -2.64 -20.92
C LEU A 31 -26.30 -2.10 -19.71
N LEU A 32 -25.85 -2.98 -18.81
CA LEU A 32 -25.11 -2.61 -17.60
C LEU A 32 -23.60 -2.40 -17.84
N ALA A 33 -23.11 -2.72 -19.04
CA ALA A 33 -21.69 -2.61 -19.37
C ALA A 33 -21.08 -1.21 -19.13
N PRO A 34 -21.77 -0.08 -19.38
CA PRO A 34 -21.24 1.25 -19.07
C PRO A 34 -21.04 1.53 -17.58
N VAL A 35 -21.78 0.84 -16.70
CA VAL A 35 -21.77 1.07 -15.25
C VAL A 35 -20.83 0.09 -14.53
N MET A 36 -20.80 -1.17 -14.98
CA MET A 36 -20.08 -2.26 -14.31
C MET A 36 -19.45 -3.24 -15.33
N PRO A 37 -18.53 -2.76 -16.19
CA PRO A 37 -18.03 -3.51 -17.34
C PRO A 37 -17.37 -4.84 -16.96
N ASN A 38 -16.61 -4.86 -15.86
CA ASN A 38 -15.93 -6.08 -15.40
C ASN A 38 -16.90 -7.19 -15.01
N ARG A 39 -18.03 -6.85 -14.37
CA ARG A 39 -19.00 -7.84 -13.90
C ARG A 39 -19.89 -8.33 -15.03
N THR A 40 -20.29 -7.44 -15.93
CA THR A 40 -21.08 -7.81 -17.10
C THR A 40 -20.27 -8.65 -18.09
N GLN A 41 -18.97 -8.40 -18.21
CA GLN A 41 -18.07 -9.23 -19.01
C GLN A 41 -18.03 -10.67 -18.51
N ILE A 42 -17.92 -10.90 -17.19
CA ILE A 42 -17.95 -12.25 -16.61
C ILE A 42 -19.26 -12.98 -16.96
N VAL A 43 -20.40 -12.28 -16.93
CA VAL A 43 -21.69 -12.84 -17.32
C VAL A 43 -21.70 -13.22 -18.82
N LEU A 44 -21.23 -12.33 -19.70
CA LEU A 44 -21.15 -12.61 -21.14
C LEU A 44 -20.18 -13.76 -21.45
N GLU A 45 -19.05 -13.84 -20.76
CA GLU A 45 -18.09 -14.94 -20.89
C GLU A 45 -18.69 -16.26 -20.38
N THR A 46 -19.44 -16.25 -19.27
CA THR A 46 -20.18 -17.42 -18.77
C THR A 46 -21.09 -18.02 -19.84
N PHE A 47 -21.75 -17.16 -20.60
CA PHE A 47 -22.63 -17.56 -21.69
C PHE A 47 -21.92 -17.73 -23.05
N ASN A 48 -20.59 -17.56 -23.11
CA ASN A 48 -19.80 -17.55 -24.35
C ASN A 48 -20.34 -16.57 -25.42
N ALA A 49 -20.79 -15.40 -24.97
CA ALA A 49 -21.49 -14.39 -25.76
C ALA A 49 -20.76 -13.03 -25.73
N ALA A 50 -19.43 -13.04 -25.69
CA ALA A 50 -18.62 -11.83 -25.76
C ALA A 50 -18.91 -11.07 -27.07
N GLY A 51 -19.07 -9.74 -27.01
CA GLY A 51 -19.44 -8.92 -28.17
C GLY A 51 -20.92 -8.98 -28.57
N SER A 52 -21.79 -9.43 -27.66
CA SER A 52 -23.24 -9.50 -27.85
C SER A 52 -23.91 -8.16 -28.21
N SER A 53 -24.90 -8.23 -29.11
CA SER A 53 -25.82 -7.13 -29.41
C SER A 53 -27.04 -7.12 -28.46
N LEU A 54 -27.89 -6.09 -28.57
CA LEU A 54 -29.16 -5.98 -27.83
C LEU A 54 -30.32 -6.80 -28.46
N GLU A 55 -30.07 -7.54 -29.54
CA GLU A 55 -31.09 -8.34 -30.22
C GLU A 55 -31.38 -9.63 -29.47
N TRP A 56 -32.63 -10.09 -29.48
CA TRP A 56 -33.02 -11.35 -28.84
C TRP A 56 -32.58 -12.57 -29.66
N GLY A 57 -32.15 -13.63 -28.98
CA GLY A 57 -31.76 -14.89 -29.63
C GLY A 57 -30.25 -14.98 -29.93
N GLY A 58 -29.43 -14.23 -29.20
CA GLY A 58 -27.97 -14.22 -29.38
C GLY A 58 -27.27 -15.48 -28.84
N LEU A 59 -27.92 -16.26 -27.97
CA LEU A 59 -27.38 -17.50 -27.43
C LEU A 59 -27.67 -18.71 -28.32
N THR A 60 -26.63 -19.52 -28.55
CA THR A 60 -26.76 -20.79 -29.27
C THR A 60 -27.11 -21.93 -28.31
N PRO A 61 -28.26 -22.61 -28.48
CA PRO A 61 -28.62 -23.77 -27.67
C PRO A 61 -27.58 -24.89 -27.78
N GLY A 62 -27.36 -25.63 -26.69
CA GLY A 62 -26.41 -26.76 -26.64
C GLY A 62 -24.96 -26.40 -26.31
N LYS A 63 -24.63 -25.11 -26.19
CA LYS A 63 -23.30 -24.67 -25.74
C LYS A 63 -23.16 -24.81 -24.22
N SER A 64 -22.03 -25.34 -23.77
CA SER A 64 -21.73 -25.45 -22.32
C SER A 64 -21.45 -24.07 -21.73
N LEU A 65 -21.90 -23.84 -20.50
CA LEU A 65 -21.64 -22.62 -19.75
C LEU A 65 -20.24 -22.66 -19.13
N ASN A 66 -19.54 -21.54 -19.15
CA ASN A 66 -18.25 -21.43 -18.47
C ASN A 66 -18.46 -21.30 -16.96
N LYS A 67 -17.50 -21.81 -16.18
CA LYS A 67 -17.48 -21.57 -14.73
C LYS A 67 -17.01 -20.15 -14.47
N HIS A 68 -17.59 -19.52 -13.46
CA HIS A 68 -17.17 -18.22 -12.96
C HIS A 68 -17.28 -18.19 -11.44
N ASP A 69 -16.49 -17.33 -10.83
CA ASP A 69 -16.57 -17.05 -9.40
C ASP A 69 -17.82 -16.23 -9.07
N VAL A 70 -18.20 -16.18 -7.80
CA VAL A 70 -19.37 -15.43 -7.33
C VAL A 70 -19.29 -13.97 -7.78
N LEU A 71 -20.27 -13.52 -8.58
CA LEU A 71 -20.26 -12.17 -9.17
C LEU A 71 -20.27 -11.05 -8.11
N PHE A 72 -20.99 -11.26 -7.01
CA PHE A 72 -21.14 -10.29 -5.92
C PHE A 72 -20.97 -11.02 -4.58
N PRO A 73 -19.73 -11.26 -4.13
CA PRO A 73 -19.49 -11.81 -2.81
C PRO A 73 -20.08 -10.87 -1.76
N ARG A 74 -20.62 -11.44 -0.68
CA ARG A 74 -21.14 -10.64 0.44
C ARG A 74 -19.98 -9.87 1.07
N ILE A 75 -20.23 -8.60 1.37
CA ILE A 75 -19.29 -7.77 2.11
C ILE A 75 -19.50 -8.08 3.59
N ASP A 76 -18.52 -8.71 4.25
CA ASP A 76 -18.56 -8.92 5.70
C ASP A 76 -18.20 -7.61 6.42
N VAL A 77 -19.13 -7.07 7.21
CA VAL A 77 -19.02 -5.74 7.83
C VAL A 77 -18.12 -5.74 9.09
N LYS A 78 -17.01 -6.48 9.08
CA LYS A 78 -15.96 -6.39 10.11
C LYS A 78 -14.68 -5.83 9.50
N LYS A 79 -14.38 -4.58 9.91
CA LYS A 79 -13.25 -3.69 9.53
C LYS A 79 -13.37 -3.07 8.12
N PRO A 80 -13.00 -1.78 7.97
CA PRO A 80 -13.13 -1.07 6.70
C PRO A 80 -12.04 -1.57 5.74
N GLU A 81 -12.42 -2.48 4.85
CA GLU A 81 -11.64 -2.83 3.68
C GLU A 81 -11.72 -1.69 2.65
N LYS A 82 -10.55 -1.21 2.23
CA LYS A 82 -10.38 -0.28 1.11
C LYS A 82 -10.78 -0.95 -0.20
N PRO A 83 -11.24 -0.17 -1.21
CA PRO A 83 -11.67 -0.69 -2.50
C PRO A 83 -10.49 -1.29 -3.29
N SER A 84 -10.62 -2.54 -3.74
CA SER A 84 -9.63 -3.20 -4.59
C SER A 84 -9.94 -3.00 -6.08
N GLN A 85 -9.10 -2.15 -6.69
CA GLN A 85 -8.42 -2.22 -7.99
C GLN A 85 -9.17 -2.25 -9.33
N SER A 86 -8.91 -1.21 -10.13
CA SER A 86 -8.77 -1.28 -11.60
C SER A 86 -7.28 -1.30 -11.98
N ASN A 87 -6.96 -2.12 -12.99
CA ASN A 87 -5.63 -2.34 -13.57
C ASN A 87 -4.83 -1.08 -13.87
N GLY A 88 -3.64 -1.02 -13.28
CA GLY A 88 -2.52 -0.19 -13.67
C GLY A 88 -1.33 -0.69 -12.88
N LYS A 89 -0.25 -1.09 -13.55
CA LYS A 89 1.02 -1.58 -12.98
C LYS A 89 1.38 -0.79 -11.70
N LYS A 90 0.96 -1.30 -10.54
CA LYS A 90 1.34 -0.81 -9.22
C LYS A 90 2.31 -1.83 -8.70
N THR A 91 3.57 -1.44 -8.62
CA THR A 91 4.51 -1.97 -7.63
C THR A 91 3.74 -2.07 -6.32
N GLU A 92 3.41 -3.28 -5.88
CA GLU A 92 2.94 -3.46 -4.52
C GLU A 92 4.01 -2.88 -3.60
N PRO A 93 3.66 -2.03 -2.63
CA PRO A 93 4.62 -1.64 -1.61
C PRO A 93 5.05 -2.91 -0.89
N ASN A 94 6.21 -3.45 -1.25
CA ASN A 94 6.87 -4.46 -0.45
C ASN A 94 6.97 -3.91 0.97
N ASN A 95 6.52 -4.68 1.97
CA ASN A 95 6.61 -4.36 3.39
C ASN A 95 5.63 -3.28 3.91
N VAL A 96 4.32 -3.44 3.66
CA VAL A 96 3.28 -2.62 4.31
C VAL A 96 3.26 -2.91 5.81
N ILE A 97 3.51 -1.87 6.62
CA ILE A 97 3.35 -1.94 8.08
C ILE A 97 1.98 -1.37 8.50
N THR A 98 1.47 -1.89 9.61
CA THR A 98 0.32 -1.37 10.34
C THR A 98 0.67 -0.07 11.05
N PHE A 99 -0.35 0.71 11.42
CA PHE A 99 -0.15 1.92 12.23
C PHE A 99 0.45 1.60 13.61
N ASP A 100 0.05 0.48 14.21
CA ASP A 100 0.58 0.03 15.50
C ASP A 100 2.09 -0.26 15.41
N GLU A 101 2.56 -0.86 14.31
CA GLU A 101 3.99 -1.06 14.05
C GLU A 101 4.75 0.26 13.90
N PHE A 102 4.14 1.29 13.29
CA PHE A 102 4.73 2.63 13.22
C PHE A 102 4.79 3.30 14.61
N GLN A 103 3.75 3.15 15.44
CA GLN A 103 3.73 3.70 16.81
C GLN A 103 4.80 3.11 17.72
N ASN A 104 5.28 1.90 17.42
CA ASN A 104 6.40 1.28 18.13
C ASN A 104 7.75 1.95 17.85
N VAL A 105 7.87 2.83 16.85
CA VAL A 105 9.10 3.55 16.53
C VAL A 105 9.08 4.93 17.20
N GLU A 106 10.02 5.19 18.11
CA GLU A 106 10.11 6.48 18.80
C GLU A 106 10.93 7.49 18.01
N LEU A 107 10.24 8.24 17.16
CA LEU A 107 10.78 9.40 16.45
C LEU A 107 10.73 10.66 17.32
N LYS A 108 11.88 11.31 17.50
CA LYS A 108 12.00 12.58 18.24
C LYS A 108 12.83 13.60 17.48
N THR A 109 12.60 14.86 17.78
CA THR A 109 13.44 15.97 17.33
C THR A 109 14.72 16.02 18.16
N ALA A 110 15.83 16.36 17.53
CA ALA A 110 17.12 16.51 18.21
C ALA A 110 17.90 17.70 17.67
N LYS A 111 18.62 18.39 18.55
CA LYS A 111 19.54 19.47 18.18
C LYS A 111 20.95 18.92 18.12
N VAL A 112 21.68 19.16 17.03
CA VAL A 112 23.10 18.81 16.96
C VAL A 112 23.90 19.82 17.78
N LEU A 113 24.62 19.33 18.79
CA LEU A 113 25.51 20.15 19.62
C LEU A 113 26.92 20.18 19.05
N GLU A 114 27.46 19.01 18.71
CA GLU A 114 28.83 18.84 18.24
C GLU A 114 28.87 17.83 17.10
N ALA A 115 29.80 18.02 16.17
CA ALA A 115 30.04 17.14 15.04
C ALA A 115 31.54 16.99 14.81
N GLU A 116 32.02 15.75 14.82
CA GLU A 116 33.43 15.40 14.66
C GLU A 116 33.58 14.32 13.58
N LYS A 117 34.70 14.32 12.85
CA LYS A 117 35.05 13.21 11.96
C LYS A 117 35.58 12.04 12.79
N VAL A 118 35.17 10.82 12.44
CA VAL A 118 35.71 9.63 13.09
C VAL A 118 37.11 9.36 12.54
N GLU A 119 38.11 9.30 13.43
CA GLU A 119 39.48 8.96 13.06
C GLU A 119 39.53 7.57 12.42
N GLY A 120 40.14 7.47 11.23
CA GLY A 120 40.24 6.22 10.47
C GLY A 120 39.00 5.84 9.66
N ALA A 121 37.92 6.64 9.65
CA ALA A 121 36.73 6.38 8.84
C ALA A 121 36.23 7.63 8.09
N ASP A 122 36.63 7.76 6.82
CA ASP A 122 36.34 8.93 5.97
C ASP A 122 34.85 9.22 5.70
N LYS A 123 33.99 8.23 5.95
CA LYS A 123 32.54 8.31 5.70
C LYS A 123 31.72 8.60 6.94
N LEU A 124 32.31 8.52 8.14
CA LEU A 124 31.58 8.57 9.40
C LEU A 124 31.79 9.90 10.12
N LEU A 125 30.70 10.46 10.62
CA LEU A 125 30.70 11.55 11.59
C LEU A 125 30.18 11.04 12.93
N LYS A 126 30.83 11.47 14.00
CA LYS A 126 30.38 11.34 15.37
C LYS A 126 29.63 12.62 15.73
N LEU A 127 28.36 12.51 16.10
CA LEU A 127 27.52 13.64 16.46
C LEU A 127 27.10 13.51 17.92
N GLN A 128 27.23 14.58 18.68
CA GLN A 128 26.55 14.73 19.97
C GLN A 128 25.25 15.48 19.74
N ILE A 129 24.14 14.86 20.09
CA ILE A 129 22.81 15.41 19.89
C ILE A 129 22.10 15.59 21.24
N GLU A 130 21.28 16.62 21.33
CA GLU A 130 20.38 16.89 22.45
C GLU A 130 18.96 16.47 22.06
N VAL A 131 18.35 15.61 22.86
CA VAL A 131 16.97 15.12 22.71
C VAL A 131 16.20 15.50 23.97
N GLY A 132 15.74 16.74 24.03
CA GLY A 132 15.11 17.28 25.24
C GLY A 132 16.17 17.45 26.33
N ASP A 133 16.03 16.73 27.43
CA ASP A 133 16.97 16.80 28.55
C ASP A 133 18.12 15.77 28.46
N GLU A 134 18.10 14.89 27.45
CA GLU A 134 19.12 13.86 27.27
C GLU A 134 20.13 14.26 26.18
N LYS A 135 21.40 13.94 26.43
CA LYS A 135 22.45 13.98 25.40
C LYS A 135 22.76 12.56 24.93
N ARG A 136 22.87 12.38 23.62
CA ARG A 136 23.14 11.08 23.01
C ARG A 136 24.21 11.21 21.94
N GLN A 137 25.02 10.17 21.82
CA GLN A 137 25.98 10.02 20.73
C GLN A 137 25.36 9.23 19.59
N ILE A 138 25.49 9.73 18.36
CA ILE A 138 25.15 8.98 17.15
C ILE A 138 26.33 8.97 16.19
N ILE A 139 26.56 7.83 15.55
CA ILE A 139 27.55 7.67 14.49
C ILE A 139 26.79 7.58 13.16
N SER A 140 27.08 8.49 12.22
CA SER A 140 26.34 8.59 10.97
C SER A 140 27.25 8.67 9.75
N GLY A 141 26.85 7.96 8.69
CA GLY A 141 27.57 7.84 7.43
C GLY A 141 27.40 9.03 6.48
N ILE A 142 27.39 10.26 6.98
CA ILE A 142 27.05 11.48 6.20
C ILE A 142 28.24 12.41 5.95
N ALA A 143 29.46 12.00 6.28
CA ALA A 143 30.66 12.83 6.18
C ALA A 143 30.96 13.33 4.75
N GLN A 144 30.49 12.60 3.73
CA GLN A 144 30.69 12.98 2.32
C GLN A 144 29.71 14.06 1.84
N HIS A 145 28.63 14.31 2.58
CA HIS A 145 27.54 15.19 2.17
C HIS A 145 27.44 16.46 3.02
N TYR A 146 27.92 16.41 4.27
CA TYR A 146 27.82 17.51 5.21
C TYR A 146 29.16 17.78 5.90
N SER A 147 29.53 19.06 5.98
CA SER A 147 30.62 19.50 6.85
C SER A 147 30.14 19.56 8.31
N THR A 148 31.07 19.45 9.24
CA THR A 148 30.79 19.49 10.68
C THR A 148 30.18 20.83 11.09
N GLU A 149 30.65 21.96 10.54
CA GLU A 149 30.09 23.29 10.89
C GLU A 149 28.64 23.43 10.44
N ASN A 150 28.30 22.85 9.29
CA ASN A 150 26.94 22.89 8.77
C ASN A 150 25.94 22.08 9.59
N LEU A 151 26.40 21.12 10.41
CA LEU A 151 25.52 20.28 11.20
C LEU A 151 25.21 20.91 12.56
N ILE A 152 26.16 21.63 13.16
CA ILE A 152 26.02 22.22 14.49
C ILE A 152 24.83 23.19 14.52
N GLY A 153 23.97 23.04 15.51
CA GLY A 153 22.78 23.86 15.70
C GLY A 153 21.56 23.45 14.86
N LYS A 154 21.68 22.52 13.90
CA LYS A 154 20.52 22.04 13.13
C LYS A 154 19.58 21.20 13.99
N MET A 155 18.28 21.39 13.75
CA MET A 155 17.22 20.52 14.26
C MET A 155 16.97 19.38 13.27
N ILE A 156 17.11 18.14 13.76
CA ILE A 156 17.07 16.92 12.97
C ILE A 156 16.05 15.94 13.55
N VAL A 157 15.67 14.94 12.76
CA VAL A 157 14.82 13.83 13.21
C VAL A 157 15.68 12.61 13.51
N VAL A 158 15.46 12.01 14.68
CA VAL A 158 16.18 10.81 15.13
C VAL A 158 15.22 9.74 15.66
N VAL A 159 15.59 8.48 15.47
CA VAL A 159 14.96 7.33 16.12
C VAL A 159 15.69 7.07 17.45
N THR A 160 14.94 7.01 18.54
CA THR A 160 15.50 7.01 19.92
C THR A 160 15.35 5.69 20.67
N ASN A 161 14.52 4.77 20.19
CA ASN A 161 14.28 3.46 20.83
C ASN A 161 14.88 2.27 20.05
N LEU A 162 15.92 2.53 19.24
CA LEU A 162 16.71 1.47 18.63
C LEU A 162 17.72 0.90 19.62
N LYS A 163 18.04 -0.38 19.48
CA LYS A 163 19.16 -0.99 20.20
C LYS A 163 20.45 -0.27 19.84
N PRO A 164 21.35 0.02 20.80
CA PRO A 164 22.65 0.60 20.51
C PRO A 164 23.41 -0.26 19.49
N ALA A 165 24.11 0.40 18.57
CA ALA A 165 24.92 -0.27 17.55
C ALA A 165 26.37 0.19 17.68
N THR A 166 27.31 -0.75 17.64
CA THR A 166 28.75 -0.44 17.59
C THR A 166 29.17 -0.29 16.13
N ILE A 167 29.57 0.92 15.74
CA ILE A 167 30.01 1.27 14.39
C ILE A 167 31.46 1.74 14.49
N PHE A 168 32.37 1.00 13.87
CA PHE A 168 33.80 1.33 13.87
C PHE A 168 34.39 1.49 15.30
N GLY A 169 33.97 0.62 16.23
CA GLY A 169 34.39 0.65 17.63
C GLY A 169 33.72 1.70 18.51
N LEU A 170 32.87 2.56 17.94
CA LEU A 170 32.11 3.60 18.65
C LEU A 170 30.65 3.19 18.82
N GLU A 171 30.07 3.48 19.97
CA GLU A 171 28.65 3.21 20.24
C GLU A 171 27.75 4.31 19.65
N SER A 172 26.69 3.90 18.97
CA SER A 172 25.65 4.78 18.42
C SER A 172 24.31 4.47 19.09
N TYR A 173 23.76 5.49 19.77
CA TYR A 173 22.53 5.41 20.57
C TYR A 173 21.31 5.99 19.87
N GLY A 174 21.28 5.88 18.55
CA GLY A 174 20.20 6.36 17.71
C GLY A 174 20.55 6.35 16.23
N MET A 175 19.57 6.72 15.43
CA MET A 175 19.70 6.84 13.98
C MET A 175 19.04 8.13 13.52
N LEU A 176 19.80 8.98 12.84
CA LEU A 176 19.23 10.14 12.15
C LEU A 176 18.53 9.72 10.86
N LEU A 177 17.51 10.47 10.46
CA LEU A 177 16.80 10.23 9.22
C LEU A 177 17.31 11.13 8.09
N ALA A 178 17.51 10.54 6.91
CA ALA A 178 17.90 11.25 5.70
C ALA A 178 17.17 10.67 4.49
N ALA A 179 16.77 11.54 3.57
CA ALA A 179 16.31 11.17 2.24
C ALA A 179 17.52 10.90 1.34
N LYS A 180 17.47 9.83 0.54
CA LYS A 180 18.53 9.47 -0.41
C LYS A 180 17.97 9.33 -1.82
N LYS A 181 18.60 9.99 -2.79
CA LYS A 181 18.30 9.84 -4.22
C LYS A 181 19.60 9.65 -5.00
N GLY A 182 19.91 8.40 -5.35
CA GLY A 182 21.17 8.06 -6.01
C GLY A 182 22.37 8.33 -5.09
N LYS A 183 23.23 9.29 -5.47
CA LYS A 183 24.35 9.75 -4.65
C LYS A 183 23.96 10.87 -3.69
N ASP A 184 22.83 11.55 -3.91
CA ASP A 184 22.45 12.69 -3.06
C ASP A 184 21.83 12.20 -1.76
N LEU A 185 22.29 12.77 -0.65
CA LEU A 185 21.78 12.51 0.69
C LEU A 185 21.37 13.85 1.32
N THR A 186 20.12 13.93 1.74
CA THR A 186 19.55 15.12 2.36
C THR A 186 19.01 14.77 3.74
N LEU A 187 19.54 15.42 4.76
CA LEU A 187 19.12 15.23 6.14
C LEU A 187 17.68 15.72 6.33
N ILE A 188 16.86 14.95 7.05
CA ILE A 188 15.52 15.41 7.42
C ILE A 188 15.66 16.42 8.56
N THR A 189 15.40 17.67 8.23
CA THR A 189 15.36 18.79 9.18
C THR A 189 13.93 19.28 9.35
N ILE A 190 13.65 19.86 10.51
CA ILE A 190 12.35 20.46 10.77
C ILE A 190 12.48 21.96 10.66
N ASP A 191 11.57 22.57 9.89
CA ASP A 191 11.47 24.01 9.76
C ASP A 191 10.47 24.58 10.78
N GLY A 192 10.78 25.74 11.35
CA GLY A 192 9.93 26.45 12.30
C GLY A 192 10.53 26.68 13.69
N GLU A 193 10.46 27.94 14.15
CA GLU A 193 11.01 28.40 15.43
C GLU A 193 10.33 27.80 16.68
N LYS A 194 9.13 27.24 16.52
CA LYS A 194 8.37 26.64 17.63
C LYS A 194 8.86 25.25 18.02
N VAL A 195 9.79 24.67 17.25
CA VAL A 195 10.27 23.30 17.45
C VAL A 195 11.51 23.31 18.34
N LYS A 196 11.41 22.61 19.48
CA LYS A 196 12.52 22.41 20.43
C LYS A 196 13.05 20.98 20.31
N SER A 197 14.22 20.73 20.89
CA SER A 197 14.74 19.36 21.04
C SER A 197 13.81 18.51 21.90
N GLY A 198 13.72 17.21 21.59
CA GLY A 198 12.95 16.23 22.38
C GLY A 198 11.46 16.13 22.08
N MET A 199 10.93 16.86 21.08
CA MET A 199 9.52 16.75 20.70
C MET A 199 9.25 15.42 19.99
N LYS A 200 8.13 14.78 20.31
CA LYS A 200 7.69 13.53 19.67
C LYS A 200 7.09 13.81 18.29
N ILE A 201 7.45 12.97 17.32
CA ILE A 201 6.89 12.99 15.96
C ILE A 201 5.81 11.90 15.87
N TYR A 202 4.70 12.22 15.22
CA TYR A 202 3.52 11.37 15.08
C TYR A 202 3.14 11.16 13.61
#